data_AF-A0A2V6Y0Q2-F1
#
_entry.id   AF-A0A2V6Y0Q2-F1
#
_cell.length_a   1.000
_cell.length_b   1.000
_cell.length_c   1.000
_cell.angle_alpha   90.00
_cell.angle_beta   90.00
_cell.angle_gamma   90.00
#
_symmetry.space_group_name_H-M   'P 1'
#
loop_
_entity.id
_entity.type
_entity.pdbx_description
1 polymer ?
#
loop_
_entity_poly.entity_id
_entity_poly.type
_entity_poly.pdbx_seq_one_letter_code
_entity_poly.pdbx_strand_id
1 'polypeptide(L)'
;MIPTPPLRVRNRLAEIILAALEDAGARRELAALGEPGAQAPGWLERDELAHARLLRERAQSASAALGTRSTARIRSRADVLDAAATLFDAHLYFEVHELLEPSWRDARGDDREALQGLIQVAVGYQHLANANFAGARALLDEGRGRLRGRKLDGLDLEPFGQAVARSLDQLSHFDWRAVPVFPRLGSGGAREGSAGLDVNIRKETS
;
A
#
# COMPACT_ATOMS: atom_id res chain seq x y z
N MET A 1 -7.92 -13.46 -5.32
CA MET A 1 -7.20 -12.87 -4.16
C MET A 1 -6.34 -13.97 -3.54
N ILE A 2 -5.14 -13.64 -3.07
CA ILE A 2 -4.12 -14.57 -2.60
C ILE A 2 -4.00 -14.45 -1.06
N PRO A 3 -4.40 -15.47 -0.27
CA PRO A 3 -4.24 -15.46 1.18
C PRO A 3 -2.78 -15.28 1.63
N THR A 4 -2.55 -14.89 2.89
CA THR A 4 -1.17 -14.88 3.41
C THR A 4 -0.70 -16.28 3.79
N PRO A 5 0.56 -16.65 3.49
CA PRO A 5 1.16 -17.88 4.01
C PRO A 5 1.43 -17.78 5.53
N PRO A 6 1.88 -18.87 6.19
CA PRO A 6 2.27 -18.84 7.59
C PRO A 6 3.35 -17.80 7.90
N LEU A 7 3.44 -17.42 9.17
CA LEU A 7 4.23 -16.30 9.69
C LEU A 7 5.64 -16.21 9.07
N ARG A 8 6.41 -17.30 9.13
CA ARG A 8 7.81 -17.32 8.68
C ARG A 8 7.92 -17.07 7.17
N VAL A 9 7.19 -17.85 6.37
CA VAL A 9 7.14 -17.72 4.90
C VAL A 9 6.65 -16.33 4.48
N ARG A 10 5.60 -15.83 5.13
CA ARG A 10 5.01 -14.52 4.86
C ARG A 10 5.99 -13.40 5.10
N ASN A 11 6.62 -13.39 6.28
CA ASN A 11 7.58 -12.35 6.65
C ASN A 11 8.78 -12.36 5.70
N ARG A 12 9.33 -13.54 5.40
CA ARG A 12 10.46 -13.64 4.47
C ARG A 12 10.11 -13.16 3.07
N LEU A 13 8.92 -13.51 2.57
CA LEU A 13 8.48 -13.01 1.26
C LEU A 13 8.24 -11.50 1.28
N ALA A 14 7.67 -10.95 2.35
CA ALA A 14 7.47 -9.51 2.50
C ALA A 14 8.81 -8.74 2.49
N GLU A 15 9.84 -9.24 3.17
CA GLU A 15 11.19 -8.66 3.11
C GLU A 15 11.71 -8.54 1.67
N ILE A 16 11.54 -9.60 0.87
CA ILE A 16 11.97 -9.63 -0.53
C ILE A 16 11.13 -8.64 -1.36
N ILE A 17 9.81 -8.60 -1.17
CA ILE A 17 8.91 -7.67 -1.89
C ILE A 17 9.26 -6.22 -1.57
N LEU A 18 9.49 -5.90 -0.30
CA LEU A 18 9.83 -4.54 0.12
C LEU A 18 11.21 -4.12 -0.38
N ALA A 19 12.21 -5.02 -0.33
CA ALA A 19 13.52 -4.76 -0.91
C ALA A 19 13.42 -4.52 -2.44
N ALA A 20 12.54 -5.24 -3.12
CA ALA A 20 12.30 -5.09 -4.56
C ALA A 20 11.69 -3.73 -4.94
N LEU A 21 11.21 -2.92 -4.00
CA LEU A 21 10.79 -1.54 -4.30
C LEU A 21 11.96 -0.70 -4.84
N GLU A 22 13.15 -0.88 -4.28
CA GLU A 22 14.32 -0.01 -4.51
C GLU A 22 15.56 -0.76 -5.05
N ASP A 23 15.57 -2.10 -5.01
CA ASP A 23 16.72 -2.91 -5.41
C ASP A 23 16.42 -3.81 -6.63
N ALA A 24 17.23 -3.66 -7.68
CA ALA A 24 17.08 -4.43 -8.91
C ALA A 24 17.46 -5.92 -8.75
N GLY A 25 18.32 -6.27 -7.80
CA GLY A 25 18.64 -7.65 -7.44
C GLY A 25 17.47 -8.35 -6.77
N ALA A 26 16.87 -7.71 -5.76
CA ALA A 26 15.67 -8.17 -5.10
C ALA A 26 14.49 -8.30 -6.08
N ARG A 27 14.36 -7.41 -7.07
CA ARG A 27 13.37 -7.58 -8.17
C ARG A 27 13.59 -8.86 -8.98
N ARG A 28 14.85 -9.18 -9.31
CA ARG A 28 15.18 -10.42 -10.03
C ARG A 28 14.92 -11.64 -9.17
N GLU A 29 15.26 -11.60 -7.88
CA GLU A 29 14.93 -12.66 -6.92
C GLU A 29 13.42 -12.88 -6.84
N LEU A 30 12.65 -11.80 -6.65
CA LEU A 30 11.19 -11.85 -6.59
C LEU A 30 10.57 -12.43 -7.87
N ALA A 31 11.05 -12.00 -9.04
CA ALA A 31 10.61 -12.55 -10.32
C ALA A 31 10.91 -14.05 -10.43
N ALA A 32 12.11 -14.48 -10.04
CA ALA A 32 12.48 -15.89 -10.06
C ALA A 32 11.59 -16.76 -9.14
N LEU A 33 11.18 -16.25 -7.98
CA LEU A 33 10.21 -16.93 -7.11
C LEU A 33 8.82 -17.08 -7.76
N GLY A 34 8.47 -16.12 -8.62
CA GLY A 34 7.20 -16.09 -9.35
C GLY A 34 7.16 -16.99 -10.59
N GLU A 35 8.29 -17.46 -11.12
CA GLU A 35 8.29 -18.20 -12.39
C GLU A 35 7.45 -19.50 -12.34
N PRO A 36 6.69 -19.82 -13.40
CA PRO A 36 6.01 -21.10 -13.51
C PRO A 36 7.01 -22.27 -13.39
N GLY A 37 6.75 -23.18 -12.46
CA GLY A 37 7.66 -24.32 -12.21
C GLY A 37 8.93 -23.95 -11.43
N ALA A 38 9.04 -22.73 -10.89
CA ALA A 38 10.14 -22.37 -10.00
C ALA A 38 10.31 -23.37 -8.86
N GLN A 39 11.55 -23.79 -8.63
CA GLN A 39 11.91 -24.64 -7.50
C GLN A 39 11.63 -23.88 -6.19
N ALA A 40 11.29 -24.63 -5.14
CA ALA A 40 11.15 -24.03 -3.81
C ALA A 40 12.46 -23.34 -3.41
N PRO A 41 12.42 -22.09 -2.93
CA PRO A 41 13.63 -21.41 -2.52
C PRO A 41 14.26 -22.14 -1.32
N GLY A 42 15.60 -22.11 -1.23
CA GLY A 42 16.33 -22.86 -0.21
C GLY A 42 16.03 -22.46 1.24
N TRP A 43 15.39 -21.31 1.46
CA TRP A 43 14.93 -20.89 2.77
C TRP A 43 13.57 -21.48 3.18
N LEU A 44 12.81 -22.09 2.25
CA LEU A 44 11.51 -22.72 2.54
C LEU A 44 11.72 -24.10 3.17
N GLU A 45 11.15 -24.32 4.35
CA GLU A 45 11.33 -25.57 5.10
C GLU A 45 10.47 -26.72 4.55
N ARG A 46 10.82 -27.96 4.90
CA ARG A 46 10.17 -29.16 4.30
C ARG A 46 8.68 -29.22 4.61
N ASP A 47 8.29 -28.85 5.82
CA ASP A 47 6.90 -28.77 6.29
C ASP A 47 6.14 -27.58 5.69
N GLU A 48 6.85 -26.58 5.16
CA GLU A 48 6.26 -25.40 4.51
C GLU A 48 6.14 -25.52 2.98
N LEU A 49 6.65 -26.61 2.38
CA LEU A 49 6.54 -26.87 0.94
C LEU A 49 5.08 -26.85 0.45
N ALA A 50 4.13 -27.17 1.33
CA ALA A 50 2.70 -27.05 1.06
C ALA A 50 2.26 -25.61 0.69
N HIS A 51 3.02 -24.60 1.11
CA HIS A 51 2.77 -23.18 0.84
C HIS A 51 3.53 -22.65 -0.39
N ALA A 52 4.33 -23.47 -1.08
CA ALA A 52 5.13 -23.04 -2.22
C ALA A 52 4.28 -22.44 -3.36
N ARG A 53 3.07 -22.98 -3.59
CA ARG A 53 2.12 -22.41 -4.56
C ARG A 53 1.71 -20.99 -4.17
N LEU A 54 1.35 -20.80 -2.90
CA LEU A 54 0.87 -19.53 -2.39
C LEU A 54 1.97 -18.45 -2.41
N LEU A 55 3.18 -18.83 -2.00
CA LEU A 55 4.38 -18.00 -2.12
C LEU A 55 4.57 -17.52 -3.57
N ARG A 56 4.54 -18.45 -4.54
CA ARG A 56 4.75 -18.13 -5.95
C ARG A 56 3.67 -17.23 -6.52
N GLU A 57 2.39 -17.49 -6.26
CA GLU A 57 1.28 -16.63 -6.71
C GLU A 57 1.45 -15.19 -6.19
N ARG A 58 1.88 -15.06 -4.94
CA ARG A 58 2.11 -13.76 -4.32
C ARG A 58 3.34 -13.06 -4.88
N ALA A 59 4.41 -13.81 -5.13
CA ALA A 59 5.60 -13.30 -5.83
C ALA A 59 5.26 -12.82 -7.25
N GLN A 60 4.44 -13.59 -8.00
CA GLN A 60 3.94 -13.18 -9.32
C GLN A 60 3.16 -11.86 -9.26
N SER A 61 2.22 -11.74 -8.32
CA SER A 61 1.44 -10.51 -8.13
C SER A 61 2.35 -9.31 -7.85
N ALA A 62 3.33 -9.49 -6.95
CA ALA A 62 4.29 -8.45 -6.61
C ALA A 62 5.21 -8.09 -7.77
N SER A 63 5.77 -9.06 -8.50
CA SER A 63 6.58 -8.82 -9.69
C SER A 63 5.81 -8.06 -10.76
N ALA A 64 4.54 -8.42 -11.00
CA ALA A 64 3.69 -7.73 -11.97
C ALA A 64 3.46 -6.26 -11.55
N ALA A 65 3.15 -6.01 -10.29
CA ALA A 65 2.92 -4.66 -9.77
C ALA A 65 4.17 -3.78 -9.79
N LEU A 66 5.34 -4.37 -9.49
CA LEU A 66 6.61 -3.65 -9.46
C LEU A 66 7.26 -3.49 -10.84
N GLY A 67 6.85 -4.27 -11.84
CA GLY A 67 7.39 -4.24 -13.20
C GLY A 67 7.21 -2.88 -13.90
N THR A 68 6.14 -2.15 -13.56
CA THR A 68 5.85 -0.82 -14.11
C THR A 68 6.32 0.33 -13.21
N ARG A 69 6.83 0.03 -12.02
CA ARG A 69 7.29 1.03 -11.03
C ARG A 69 8.79 1.32 -11.22
N SER A 70 9.18 2.59 -11.08
CA SER A 70 10.61 2.96 -10.98
C SER A 70 11.30 2.26 -9.80
N THR A 71 12.58 1.89 -9.92
CA THR A 71 13.45 1.47 -8.80
C THR A 71 14.08 2.66 -8.07
N ALA A 72 13.61 3.88 -8.33
CA ALA A 72 14.14 5.05 -7.64
C ALA A 72 14.00 4.88 -6.13
N ARG A 73 15.05 5.30 -5.41
CA ARG A 73 15.09 5.22 -3.96
C ARG A 73 13.92 6.02 -3.35
N ILE A 74 13.22 5.42 -2.41
CA ILE A 74 12.20 6.02 -1.56
C ILE A 74 12.91 7.00 -0.62
N ARG A 75 12.53 8.29 -0.69
CA ARG A 75 13.16 9.37 0.09
C ARG A 75 12.17 10.10 0.98
N SER A 76 10.87 9.93 0.74
CA SER A 76 9.82 10.70 1.38
C SER A 76 8.61 9.84 1.73
N ARG A 77 7.75 10.34 2.63
CA ARG A 77 6.46 9.71 2.93
C ARG A 77 5.54 9.67 1.71
N ALA A 78 5.66 10.63 0.79
CA ALA A 78 4.98 10.59 -0.50
C ALA A 78 5.39 9.38 -1.35
N ASP A 79 6.70 9.08 -1.43
CA ASP A 79 7.20 7.89 -2.13
C ASP A 79 6.70 6.59 -1.48
N VAL A 80 6.65 6.57 -0.14
CA VAL A 80 6.11 5.46 0.65
C VAL A 80 4.63 5.24 0.36
N LEU A 81 3.82 6.31 0.33
CA LEU A 81 2.39 6.23 0.02
C LEU A 81 2.13 5.77 -1.41
N ASP A 82 2.95 6.22 -2.37
CA ASP A 82 2.85 5.76 -3.77
C ASP A 82 3.25 4.28 -3.94
N ALA A 83 4.29 3.84 -3.21
CA ALA A 83 4.65 2.42 -3.11
C ALA A 83 3.55 1.59 -2.45
N ALA A 84 2.95 2.09 -1.36
CA ALA A 84 1.83 1.45 -0.69
C ALA A 84 0.62 1.32 -1.62
N ALA A 85 0.31 2.36 -2.42
CA ALA A 85 -0.76 2.29 -3.41
C ALA A 85 -0.49 1.21 -4.47
N THR A 86 0.76 1.10 -4.94
CA THR A 86 1.18 0.06 -5.90
C THR A 86 0.95 -1.35 -5.33
N LEU A 87 1.34 -1.58 -4.08
CA LEU A 87 1.16 -2.87 -3.40
C LEU A 87 -0.32 -3.16 -3.08
N PHE A 88 -1.07 -2.14 -2.67
CA PHE A 88 -2.49 -2.27 -2.33
C PHE A 88 -3.32 -2.67 -3.55
N ASP A 89 -3.10 -2.05 -4.70
CA ASP A 89 -3.78 -2.38 -5.96
C ASP A 89 -3.46 -3.82 -6.43
N ALA A 90 -2.33 -4.37 -6.00
CA ALA A 90 -1.93 -5.76 -6.23
C ALA A 90 -2.47 -6.74 -5.17
N HIS A 91 -3.32 -6.26 -4.25
CA HIS A 91 -3.85 -7.00 -3.10
C HIS A 91 -2.77 -7.50 -2.11
N LEU A 92 -1.63 -6.82 -2.05
CA LEU A 92 -0.49 -7.15 -1.17
C LEU A 92 -0.60 -6.41 0.17
N TYR A 93 -1.71 -6.65 0.86
CA TYR A 93 -2.11 -5.83 2.01
C TYR A 93 -1.20 -5.98 3.23
N PHE A 94 -0.65 -7.17 3.46
CA PHE A 94 0.36 -7.35 4.50
C PHE A 94 1.62 -6.51 4.22
N GLU A 95 2.08 -6.48 2.97
CA GLU A 95 3.25 -5.67 2.59
C GLU A 95 2.96 -4.17 2.71
N VAL A 96 1.73 -3.74 2.44
CA VAL A 96 1.30 -2.35 2.71
C VAL A 96 1.43 -2.03 4.21
N HIS A 97 0.99 -2.92 5.09
CA HIS A 97 1.17 -2.76 6.53
C HIS A 97 2.65 -2.63 6.90
N GLU A 98 3.48 -3.57 6.48
CA GLU A 98 4.92 -3.58 6.78
C GLU A 98 5.62 -2.32 6.24
N LEU A 99 5.23 -1.83 5.06
CA LEU A 99 5.78 -0.63 4.45
C LEU A 99 5.39 0.66 5.20
N LEU A 100 4.15 0.75 5.70
CA LEU A 100 3.66 1.93 6.39
C LEU A 100 4.04 1.97 7.88
N GLU A 101 4.32 0.82 8.51
CA GLU A 101 4.59 0.72 9.94
C GLU A 101 5.74 1.65 10.41
N PRO A 102 6.91 1.75 9.72
CA PRO A 102 7.95 2.68 10.14
C PRO A 102 7.48 4.13 10.15
N SER A 103 6.74 4.56 9.11
CA SER A 103 6.18 5.92 9.03
C SER A 103 5.17 6.17 10.16
N TRP A 104 4.35 5.17 10.50
CA TRP A 104 3.40 5.26 11.62
C TRP A 104 4.10 5.34 12.97
N ARG A 105 5.16 4.54 13.19
CA ARG A 105 5.93 4.56 14.45
C ARG A 105 6.50 5.94 14.74
N ASP A 106 7.00 6.62 13.71
CA ASP A 106 7.65 7.93 13.81
C ASP A 106 6.64 9.10 13.84
N ALA A 107 5.42 8.89 13.33
CA ALA A 107 4.38 9.91 13.27
C ALA A 107 3.73 10.22 14.63
N ARG A 108 3.15 11.42 14.73
CA ARG A 108 2.41 11.93 15.90
C ARG A 108 1.12 12.62 15.48
N GLY A 109 0.20 12.80 16.43
CA GLY A 109 -1.05 13.55 16.20
C GLY A 109 -1.87 12.98 15.05
N ASP A 110 -2.43 13.87 14.23
CA ASP A 110 -3.31 13.50 13.12
C ASP A 110 -2.63 12.64 12.06
N ASP A 111 -1.33 12.84 11.81
CA ASP A 111 -0.57 12.01 10.88
C ASP A 111 -0.48 10.55 11.35
N ARG A 112 -0.29 10.34 12.66
CA ARG A 112 -0.25 8.99 13.25
C ARG A 112 -1.60 8.31 13.12
N GLU A 113 -2.67 9.04 13.40
CA GLU A 113 -4.04 8.55 13.26
C GLU A 113 -4.39 8.20 11.81
N ALA A 114 -4.00 9.05 10.86
CA ALA A 114 -4.17 8.81 9.44
C ALA A 114 -3.42 7.56 8.97
N LEU A 115 -2.13 7.44 9.33
CA LEU A 115 -1.31 6.27 8.99
C LEU A 115 -1.87 4.98 9.64
N GLN A 116 -2.34 5.07 10.88
CA GLN A 116 -2.99 3.94 11.55
C GLN A 116 -4.28 3.54 10.83
N GLY A 117 -5.08 4.50 10.38
CA GLY A 117 -6.27 4.23 9.58
C GLY A 117 -5.95 3.50 8.27
N LEU A 118 -4.92 3.95 7.53
CA LEU A 118 -4.47 3.29 6.30
C LEU A 118 -3.98 1.86 6.56
N ILE A 119 -3.18 1.66 7.62
CA ILE A 119 -2.70 0.34 8.04
C ILE A 119 -3.88 -0.57 8.39
N GLN A 120 -4.83 -0.10 9.22
CA GLN A 120 -6.00 -0.87 9.62
C GLN A 120 -6.86 -1.27 8.42
N VAL A 121 -7.03 -0.38 7.44
CA VAL A 121 -7.75 -0.72 6.21
C VAL A 121 -7.04 -1.83 5.44
N ALA A 122 -5.72 -1.75 5.25
CA ALA A 122 -4.95 -2.81 4.61
C ALA A 122 -5.10 -4.15 5.36
N VAL A 123 -4.89 -4.15 6.68
CA VAL A 123 -5.04 -5.36 7.49
C VAL A 123 -6.49 -5.88 7.47
N GLY A 124 -7.49 -4.99 7.40
CA GLY A 124 -8.90 -5.37 7.24
C GLY A 124 -9.16 -6.17 5.96
N TYR A 125 -8.61 -5.73 4.82
CA TYR A 125 -8.65 -6.53 3.59
C TYR A 125 -7.83 -7.81 3.67
N GLN A 126 -6.71 -7.82 4.41
CA GLN A 126 -5.95 -9.04 4.67
C GLN A 126 -6.75 -10.07 5.49
N HIS A 127 -7.54 -9.61 6.46
CA HIS A 127 -8.44 -10.48 7.21
C HIS A 127 -9.54 -11.04 6.33
N LEU A 128 -10.12 -10.20 5.47
CA LEU A 128 -11.14 -10.64 4.51
C LEU A 128 -10.57 -11.68 3.54
N ALA A 129 -9.33 -11.47 3.12
CA ALA A 129 -8.56 -12.40 2.30
C ALA A 129 -8.38 -13.77 2.97
N ASN A 130 -8.19 -13.77 4.29
CA ASN A 130 -8.03 -14.98 5.08
C ASN A 130 -9.38 -15.55 5.58
N ALA A 131 -10.51 -15.13 5.02
CA ALA A 131 -11.87 -15.51 5.43
C ALA A 131 -12.21 -15.18 6.90
N ASN A 132 -11.48 -14.24 7.52
CA ASN A 132 -11.77 -13.73 8.85
C ASN A 132 -12.67 -12.50 8.75
N PHE A 133 -13.97 -12.74 8.53
CA PHE A 133 -14.97 -11.67 8.34
C PHE A 133 -15.13 -10.76 9.57
N ALA A 134 -15.07 -11.32 10.78
CA ALA A 134 -15.21 -10.55 12.01
C ALA A 134 -14.05 -9.56 12.18
N GLY A 135 -12.81 -10.04 12.01
CA GLY A 135 -11.63 -9.18 12.06
C GLY A 135 -11.59 -8.17 10.92
N ALA A 136 -12.00 -8.57 9.71
CA ALA A 136 -12.11 -7.66 8.57
C ALA A 136 -13.07 -6.50 8.86
N ARG A 137 -14.29 -6.80 9.34
CA ARG A 137 -15.29 -5.78 9.69
C ARG A 137 -14.76 -4.81 10.73
N ALA A 138 -14.17 -5.32 11.82
CA ALA A 138 -13.66 -4.49 12.90
C ALA A 138 -12.60 -3.50 12.40
N LEU A 139 -11.60 -3.99 11.66
CA LEU A 139 -10.49 -3.16 11.19
C LEU A 139 -10.88 -2.21 10.07
N LEU A 140 -11.75 -2.60 9.14
CA LEU A 140 -12.24 -1.71 8.08
C LEU A 140 -13.11 -0.58 8.66
N ASP A 141 -13.94 -0.87 9.67
CA ASP A 141 -14.78 0.15 10.32
C ASP A 141 -13.95 1.12 11.19
N GLU A 142 -13.03 0.60 12.00
CA GLU A 142 -12.13 1.45 12.78
C GLU A 142 -11.22 2.28 11.87
N GLY A 143 -10.64 1.64 10.85
CA GLY A 143 -9.75 2.26 9.89
C GLY A 143 -10.42 3.44 9.17
N ARG A 144 -11.62 3.25 8.61
CA ARG A 144 -12.35 4.38 7.97
C ARG A 144 -12.68 5.50 8.96
N GLY A 145 -12.97 5.17 10.22
CA GLY A 145 -13.24 6.16 11.27
C GLY A 145 -12.03 7.04 11.55
N ARG A 146 -10.83 6.44 11.52
CA ARG A 146 -9.55 7.16 11.61
C ARG A 146 -9.22 7.96 10.36
N LEU A 147 -9.75 7.64 9.19
CA LEU A 147 -9.50 8.41 7.97
C LEU A 147 -10.42 9.63 7.86
N ARG A 148 -11.55 9.63 8.57
CA ARG A 148 -12.59 10.65 8.45
C ARG A 148 -12.07 12.06 8.75
N GLY A 149 -12.24 12.97 7.79
CA GLY A 149 -11.84 14.38 7.87
C GLY A 149 -10.32 14.61 7.94
N ARG A 150 -9.50 13.57 7.75
CA ARG A 150 -8.05 13.68 7.87
C ARG A 150 -7.37 13.89 6.54
N LYS A 151 -6.24 14.58 6.60
CA LYS A 151 -5.28 14.72 5.51
C LYS A 151 -3.93 14.16 5.94
N LEU A 152 -3.16 13.65 5.00
CA LEU A 152 -1.79 13.20 5.23
C LEU A 152 -0.91 13.75 4.11
N ASP A 153 0.04 14.63 4.41
CA ASP A 153 0.84 15.33 3.39
C ASP A 153 0.01 16.03 2.29
N GLY A 154 -1.14 16.60 2.67
CA GLY A 154 -2.06 17.25 1.72
C GLY A 154 -2.97 16.27 0.96
N LEU A 155 -2.77 14.96 1.11
CA LEU A 155 -3.67 13.93 0.57
C LEU A 155 -4.96 13.88 1.40
N ASP A 156 -6.10 14.12 0.76
CA ASP A 156 -7.42 13.96 1.40
C ASP A 156 -7.79 12.48 1.49
N LEU A 157 -8.03 11.99 2.71
CA LEU A 157 -8.32 10.59 3.00
C LEU A 157 -9.81 10.29 3.15
N GLU A 158 -10.65 11.33 3.22
CA GLU A 158 -12.10 11.19 3.36
C GLU A 158 -12.72 10.36 2.22
N PRO A 159 -12.39 10.57 0.92
CA PRO A 159 -12.98 9.79 -0.17
C PRO A 159 -12.65 8.29 -0.06
N PHE A 160 -11.44 7.96 0.41
CA PHE A 160 -11.04 6.58 0.60
C PHE A 160 -11.75 5.94 1.79
N GLY A 161 -11.89 6.65 2.91
CA GLY A 161 -12.70 6.19 4.05
C GLY A 161 -14.17 5.93 3.67
N GLN A 162 -14.76 6.81 2.86
CA GLN A 162 -16.13 6.62 2.32
C GLN A 162 -16.20 5.43 1.36
N ALA A 163 -15.15 5.17 0.60
CA ALA A 163 -15.10 4.00 -0.28
C ALA A 163 -14.99 2.69 0.50
N VAL A 164 -14.21 2.66 1.59
CA VAL A 164 -14.14 1.52 2.52
C VAL A 164 -15.49 1.24 3.16
N ALA A 165 -16.31 2.26 3.42
CA ALA A 165 -17.67 2.06 3.93
C ALA A 165 -18.51 1.15 3.02
N ARG A 166 -18.39 1.29 1.69
CA ARG A 166 -19.12 0.44 0.73
C ARG A 166 -18.66 -1.02 0.79
N SER A 167 -17.38 -1.26 1.07
CA SER A 167 -16.85 -2.62 1.27
C SER A 167 -17.47 -3.31 2.48
N LEU A 168 -17.74 -2.57 3.57
CA LEU A 168 -18.38 -3.10 4.77
C LEU A 168 -19.83 -3.57 4.51
N ASP A 169 -20.55 -2.90 3.61
CA ASP A 169 -21.92 -3.24 3.24
C ASP A 169 -21.99 -4.56 2.44
N GLN A 170 -20.90 -4.90 1.74
CA GLN A 170 -20.81 -6.06 0.84
C GLN A 170 -19.98 -7.22 1.39
N LEU A 171 -19.58 -7.16 2.67
CA LEU A 171 -18.54 -8.03 3.24
C LEU A 171 -18.83 -9.54 3.08
N SER A 172 -20.10 -9.96 3.11
CA SER A 172 -20.50 -11.38 3.02
C SER A 172 -20.40 -11.97 1.61
N HIS A 173 -20.35 -11.12 0.58
CA HIS A 173 -20.32 -11.49 -0.83
C HIS A 173 -19.36 -10.57 -1.60
N PHE A 174 -18.25 -10.22 -0.96
CA PHE A 174 -17.38 -9.14 -1.40
C PHE A 174 -16.76 -9.43 -2.77
N ASP A 175 -17.02 -8.54 -3.73
CA ASP A 175 -16.34 -8.55 -5.02
C ASP A 175 -14.97 -7.89 -4.87
N TRP A 176 -13.89 -8.65 -5.07
CA TRP A 176 -12.53 -8.14 -5.00
C TRP A 176 -12.22 -7.06 -6.05
N ARG A 177 -13.04 -6.92 -7.09
CA ARG A 177 -12.94 -5.80 -8.05
C ARG A 177 -13.48 -4.48 -7.48
N ALA A 178 -14.23 -4.54 -6.38
CA ALA A 178 -14.78 -3.38 -5.68
C ALA A 178 -13.85 -2.83 -4.59
N VAL A 179 -12.64 -3.39 -4.43
CA VAL A 179 -11.62 -2.83 -3.55
C VAL A 179 -11.37 -1.36 -3.93
N PRO A 180 -11.44 -0.42 -2.98
CA PRO A 180 -11.24 0.99 -3.26
C PRO A 180 -9.80 1.27 -3.67
N VAL A 181 -9.62 2.16 -4.64
CA VAL A 181 -8.29 2.61 -5.05
C VAL A 181 -7.60 3.28 -3.87
N PHE A 182 -6.37 2.86 -3.58
CA PHE A 182 -5.62 3.44 -2.47
C PHE A 182 -5.28 4.91 -2.74
N PRO A 183 -5.28 5.79 -1.72
CA PRO A 183 -4.98 7.20 -1.89
C PRO A 183 -3.60 7.43 -2.54
N ARG A 184 -3.56 8.30 -3.56
CA ARG A 184 -2.33 8.72 -4.24
C ARG A 184 -2.27 10.24 -4.28
N LEU A 185 -1.09 10.80 -4.04
CA LEU A 185 -0.81 12.19 -4.37
C LEU A 185 -0.83 12.27 -5.90
N GLY A 186 -1.87 12.90 -6.46
CA GLY A 186 -2.01 13.03 -7.90
C GLY A 186 -0.76 13.68 -8.51
N SER A 187 -0.39 13.27 -9.73
CA SER A 187 0.72 13.83 -10.51
C SER A 187 0.52 15.31 -10.93
N GLY A 188 -0.49 15.99 -10.39
CA GLY A 188 -0.88 17.35 -10.75
C GLY A 188 -0.65 18.31 -9.60
N GLY A 189 0.35 19.19 -9.76
CA GLY A 189 0.46 20.37 -8.88
C GLY A 189 1.85 20.88 -8.51
N ALA A 190 2.93 20.52 -9.20
CA ALA A 190 4.16 21.30 -9.12
C ALA A 190 4.04 22.61 -9.93
N ARG A 191 3.14 23.51 -9.52
CA ARG A 191 3.14 24.92 -9.92
C ARG A 191 2.52 25.76 -8.80
N GLU A 192 3.38 26.44 -8.06
CA GLU A 192 3.20 27.77 -7.41
C GLU A 192 4.43 28.00 -6.51
N GLY A 193 5.20 29.10 -6.59
CA GLY A 193 5.18 30.23 -7.50
C GLY A 193 6.55 30.91 -7.45
N SER A 194 7.13 31.24 -8.61
CA SER A 194 8.17 32.25 -8.67
C SER A 194 7.49 33.61 -8.63
N ALA A 195 7.73 34.35 -7.55
CA ALA A 195 7.30 35.73 -7.41
C ALA A 195 7.78 36.58 -8.60
N GLY A 196 6.87 36.92 -9.50
CA GLY A 196 7.02 38.01 -10.45
C GLY A 196 6.64 39.29 -9.72
N LEU A 197 7.65 40.04 -9.28
CA LEU A 197 7.47 41.39 -8.74
C LEU A 197 7.40 42.36 -9.93
N ASP A 198 6.22 42.54 -10.52
CA ASP A 198 5.94 43.67 -11.41
C ASP A 198 5.05 44.68 -10.66
N VAL A 199 5.72 45.63 -10.00
CA VAL A 199 5.08 46.88 -9.56
C VAL A 199 5.50 47.95 -10.54
N ASN A 200 4.59 48.34 -11.44
CA ASN A 200 4.66 49.68 -12.01
C ASN A 200 3.29 50.17 -12.50
N ILE A 201 2.58 50.95 -11.69
CA ILE A 201 1.69 52.01 -12.19
C ILE A 201 1.76 53.21 -11.23
N ARG A 202 2.46 54.27 -11.67
CA ARG A 202 2.08 55.66 -11.35
C ARG A 202 2.19 56.49 -12.63
N LYS A 203 1.05 56.94 -13.12
CA LYS A 203 0.89 58.18 -13.90
C LYS A 203 -0.38 58.86 -13.39
N GLU A 204 -0.24 60.12 -13.00
CA GLU A 204 -1.22 61.23 -13.06
C GLU A 204 -0.53 62.43 -12.37
N THR A 205 0.06 63.35 -13.14
CA THR A 205 -0.53 64.63 -13.62
C THR A 205 -0.93 65.57 -12.49
N SER A 206 -0.08 66.57 -12.20
CA SER A 206 -0.38 68.01 -12.25
C SER A 206 0.88 68.83 -11.98
#